data_AF-A0AAE4SEQ9-F1
#
_entry.id   AF-A0AAE4SEQ9-F1
#
_cell.length_a   1.000
_cell.length_b   1.000
_cell.length_c   1.000
_cell.angle_alpha   90.00
_cell.angle_beta   90.00
_cell.angle_gamma   90.00
#
_symmetry.space_group_name_H-M   'P 1'
#
loop_
_entity.id
_entity.type
_entity.pdbx_description
1 polymer ?
#
loop_
_entity_poly.entity_id
_entity_poly.type
_entity_poly.pdbx_seq_one_letter_code
_entity_poly.pdbx_strand_id
1 'polypeptide(L)' 'MGKTGSIIWVKVKGRKGNAKKVENGLSAKAHPGPAQRFTSSGHKRRYLKRSPKALTK' A
#
# COMPACT_ATOMS: atom_id res chain seq x y z
N MET A 1 -4.43 30.46 -5.57
CA MET A 1 -3.48 29.36 -5.82
C MET A 1 -3.02 28.81 -4.49
N GLY A 2 -3.90 28.09 -3.79
CA GLY A 2 -3.74 27.72 -2.38
C GLY A 2 -2.73 26.60 -2.21
N LYS A 3 -1.95 26.66 -1.12
CA LYS A 3 -0.94 25.68 -0.69
C LYS A 3 -1.31 24.24 -1.07
N THR A 4 -0.78 23.74 -2.19
CA THR A 4 -0.83 22.31 -2.52
C THR A 4 0.02 21.60 -1.48
N GLY A 5 -0.63 21.02 -0.46
CA GLY A 5 0.05 20.32 0.63
C GLY A 5 1.07 19.34 0.05
N SER A 6 2.34 19.48 0.45
CA SER A 6 3.42 18.63 -0.04
C SER A 6 3.04 17.16 0.15
N ILE A 7 3.19 16.35 -0.90
CA ILE A 7 2.90 14.91 -0.81
C ILE A 7 3.88 14.28 0.19
N ILE A 8 3.35 13.76 1.30
CA ILE A 8 4.16 13.09 2.31
C ILE A 8 4.41 11.66 1.85
N TRP A 9 5.69 11.34 1.61
CA TRP A 9 6.16 10.01 1.22
C TRP A 9 6.61 9.23 2.44
N VAL A 10 6.16 7.98 2.56
CA VAL A 10 6.57 7.06 3.63
C VAL A 10 7.33 5.86 3.07
N LYS A 11 8.21 5.28 3.89
CA LYS A 11 9.01 4.12 3.53
C LYS A 11 8.30 2.84 3.98
N VAL A 12 8.01 1.95 3.03
CA VAL A 12 7.38 0.64 3.28
C VAL A 12 8.35 -0.48 2.91
N LYS A 13 8.39 -1.54 3.72
CA LYS A 13 9.20 -2.73 3.41
C LYS A 13 8.58 -3.53 2.25
N GLY A 14 9.37 -3.74 1.22
CA GLY A 14 9.07 -4.56 0.05
C GLY A 14 9.62 -5.99 0.16
N ARG A 15 9.66 -6.71 -0.97
CA ARG A 15 10.22 -8.06 -1.04
C ARG A 15 11.75 -8.03 -1.02
N LYS A 16 12.37 -9.10 -0.51
CA LYS A 16 13.84 -9.30 -0.44
C LYS A 16 14.58 -8.17 0.29
N GLY A 17 13.98 -7.58 1.33
CA GLY A 17 14.61 -6.52 2.12
C GLY A 17 14.59 -5.11 1.49
N ASN A 18 14.15 -4.98 0.23
CA ASN A 18 14.04 -3.69 -0.44
C ASN A 18 12.99 -2.79 0.22
N ALA A 19 13.21 -1.48 0.16
CA ALA A 19 12.24 -0.49 0.61
C ALA A 19 11.60 0.23 -0.58
N LYS A 20 10.34 0.63 -0.43
CA LYS A 20 9.59 1.40 -1.43
C LYS A 20 9.08 2.69 -0.80
N LYS A 21 9.14 3.80 -1.54
CA LYS A 21 8.44 5.03 -1.18
C LYS A 21 6.99 4.93 -1.67
N VAL A 22 6.05 5.23 -0.78
CA VAL A 22 4.61 5.20 -1.06
C VAL A 22 4.00 6.44 -0.44
N GLU A 23 2.99 7.02 -1.05
CA GLU A 23 2.24 8.13 -0.45
C GLU A 23 1.63 7.72 0.89
N ASN A 24 1.60 8.64 1.85
CA ASN A 24 1.13 8.35 3.21
C ASN A 24 -0.29 7.76 3.24
N GLY A 25 -1.21 8.27 2.39
CA GLY A 25 -2.59 7.75 2.30
C GLY A 25 -2.68 6.30 1.80
N LEU A 26 -1.65 5.82 1.10
CA LEU A 26 -1.53 4.46 0.58
C LEU A 26 -0.62 3.59 1.45
N SER A 27 -0.04 4.10 2.54
CA SER A 27 0.91 3.38 3.41
C SER A 27 0.37 2.05 3.94
N ALA A 28 -0.90 2.01 4.34
CA ALA A 28 -1.56 0.83 4.88
C ALA A 28 -2.11 -0.14 3.81
N LYS A 29 -2.11 0.24 2.53
CA LYS A 29 -2.82 -0.47 1.45
C LYS A 29 -1.86 -0.94 0.35
N ALA A 30 -1.96 -2.21 -0.05
CA ALA A 30 -1.24 -2.76 -1.18
C ALA A 30 -2.19 -3.26 -2.26
N HIS A 31 -1.79 -3.19 -3.52
CA HIS A 31 -2.53 -3.82 -4.60
C HIS A 31 -2.44 -5.36 -4.47
N PRO A 32 -3.56 -6.09 -4.66
CA PRO A 32 -3.56 -7.54 -4.64
C PRO A 32 -2.77 -8.12 -5.81
N GLY A 33 -2.14 -9.27 -5.59
CA GLY A 33 -1.58 -10.07 -6.68
C GLY A 33 -2.68 -10.62 -7.61
N PRO A 34 -2.35 -11.09 -8.83
CA PRO A 34 -3.33 -11.57 -9.80
C PRO A 34 -4.33 -12.59 -9.24
N ALA A 35 -3.85 -13.57 -8.48
CA ALA A 35 -4.67 -14.60 -7.84
C ALA A 35 -5.46 -14.12 -6.60
N GLN A 36 -5.19 -12.91 -6.09
CA GLN A 36 -5.82 -12.34 -4.89
C GLN A 36 -6.83 -11.23 -5.22
N ARG A 37 -7.13 -11.02 -6.51
CA ARG A 37 -8.02 -9.96 -6.99
C ARG A 37 -9.47 -10.18 -6.61
N PHE A 38 -9.88 -11.38 -6.21
CA PHE A 38 -11.27 -11.70 -5.85
C PHE A 38 -11.38 -12.20 -4.40
N THR A 39 -12.49 -11.90 -3.74
CA THR A 39 -12.85 -12.52 -2.45
C THR A 39 -13.32 -13.96 -2.68
N SER A 40 -13.46 -14.76 -1.62
CA SER A 40 -14.07 -16.10 -1.70
C SER A 40 -15.49 -16.06 -2.29
N SER A 41 -16.25 -15.01 -2.01
CA SER A 41 -17.56 -14.73 -2.61
C SER A 41 -17.53 -14.16 -4.05
N GLY A 42 -16.36 -14.07 -4.70
CA GLY A 42 -16.23 -13.60 -6.08
C GLY A 42 -16.13 -12.09 -6.30
N HIS A 43 -16.13 -11.27 -5.24
CA HIS A 43 -16.06 -9.81 -5.37
C HIS A 43 -14.65 -9.31 -5.67
N LYS A 44 -14.51 -8.36 -6.62
CA LYS A 44 -13.23 -7.77 -7.00
C LYS A 44 -12.68 -6.84 -5.91
N ARG A 45 -11.43 -7.07 -5.47
CA ARG A 45 -10.68 -6.28 -4.49
C ARG A 45 -9.74 -5.32 -5.20
N ARG A 46 -9.77 -4.04 -4.79
CA ARG A 46 -8.79 -3.03 -5.25
C ARG A 46 -7.53 -3.01 -4.39
N TYR A 47 -7.67 -3.24 -3.09
CA TYR A 47 -6.57 -3.17 -2.13
C TYR A 47 -6.65 -4.27 -1.08
N LEU A 48 -5.50 -4.63 -0.53
CA LEU A 48 -5.30 -5.44 0.65
C LEU A 48 -4.64 -4.60 1.74
N LYS A 49 -4.96 -4.89 3.00
CA LYS A 49 -4.25 -4.33 4.14
C LYS A 49 -2.80 -4.86 4.13
N ARG A 50 -1.82 -3.97 4.26
CA ARG A 50 -0.41 -4.36 4.43
C ARG A 50 -0.23 -5.06 5.77
N SER A 51 0.75 -5.96 5.84
CA SER A 51 1.13 -6.57 7.10
C SER A 51 1.76 -5.53 8.03
N PRO A 52 1.59 -5.64 9.36
CA PRO A 52 2.19 -4.70 10.31
C PRO A 52 3.72 -4.61 10.18
N LYS A 53 4.38 -5.74 9.88
CA LYS A 53 5.85 -5.82 9.65
C LYS A 53 6.32 -5.00 8.45
N ALA A 54 5.43 -4.66 7.51
CA ALA A 54 5.78 -3.85 6.35
C ALA A 54 5.67 -2.34 6.60
N LEU A 55 4.92 -1.95 7.64
CA LEU A 55 4.75 -0.57 8.08
C LEU A 55 5.95 -0.20 8.95
N THR A 56 7.04 0.22 8.30
CA THR A 56 8.18 0.82 9.00
C THR A 56 7.75 2.17 9.56
N LYS A 57 7.90 2.34 10.88
CA LYS A 57 7.84 3.66 11.53
C LYS A 57 9.16 4.38 11.33
#